data_AF-A0A3B8Z8U3-F1
#
_entry.id   AF-A0A3B8Z8U3-F1
#
_cell.length_a   1.000
_cell.length_b   1.000
_cell.length_c   1.000
_cell.angle_alpha   90.00
_cell.angle_beta   90.00
_cell.angle_gamma   90.00
#
_symmetry.space_group_name_H-M   'P 1'
#
loop_
_entity.id
_entity.type
_entity.pdbx_description
1 polymer ?
#
loop_
_entity_poly.entity_id
_entity_poly.type
_entity_poly.pdbx_seq_one_letter_code
_entity_poly.pdbx_strand_id
1 'polypeptide(L)'
;NQIRKIENPELTPSGRMISEMKEGQLSFFEFSMQQSIIHRNFLSDGGLDKEANRHMQETSMYSTEKQKRIESADTLNFDEFLEQWNKF
;
A
#
# COMPACT_ATOMS: atom_id res chain seq x y z
N ASN A 1 -16.11 15.40 -17.83
CA ASN A 1 -14.95 15.70 -16.95
C ASN A 1 -13.58 15.28 -17.49
N GLN A 2 -13.43 14.24 -18.33
CA GLN A 2 -12.11 13.87 -18.85
C GLN A 2 -11.64 14.71 -20.06
N ILE A 3 -12.54 15.09 -20.98
CA ILE A 3 -12.21 15.90 -22.17
C ILE A 3 -11.50 17.22 -21.81
N ARG A 4 -11.95 17.88 -20.74
CA ARG A 4 -11.32 19.11 -20.22
C ARG A 4 -9.84 18.96 -19.86
N LYS A 5 -9.38 17.75 -19.53
CA LYS A 5 -7.96 17.49 -19.22
C LYS A 5 -7.08 17.44 -20.48
N ILE A 6 -7.68 17.16 -21.64
CA ILE A 6 -7.01 17.25 -22.95
C ILE A 6 -6.85 18.73 -23.32
N GLU A 7 -7.89 19.52 -23.09
CA GLU A 7 -7.90 20.97 -23.38
C GLU A 7 -7.04 21.77 -22.39
N ASN A 8 -6.95 21.31 -21.14
CA ASN A 8 -6.13 21.93 -20.10
C ASN A 8 -5.35 20.85 -19.30
N PRO A 9 -4.05 20.66 -19.60
CA PRO A 9 -3.20 19.68 -18.93
C PRO A 9 -3.07 19.86 -17.40
N GLU A 10 -3.27 21.08 -16.88
CA GLU A 10 -3.22 21.34 -15.43
C GLU A 10 -4.37 20.66 -14.66
N LEU A 11 -5.42 20.21 -15.36
CA LEU A 11 -6.52 19.45 -14.76
C LEU A 11 -6.21 17.95 -14.63
N THR A 12 -5.09 17.48 -15.18
CA THR A 12 -4.61 16.12 -14.94
C THR A 12 -4.13 15.96 -13.49
N PRO A 13 -4.16 14.75 -12.91
CA PRO A 13 -3.62 14.53 -11.56
C PRO A 13 -2.16 15.01 -11.41
N SER A 14 -1.32 14.80 -12.43
CA SER A 14 0.05 15.27 -12.46
C SER A 14 0.16 16.79 -12.59
N GLY A 15 -0.67 17.41 -13.45
CA GLY A 15 -0.72 18.88 -13.59
C GLY A 15 -1.13 19.56 -12.27
N ARG A 16 -2.18 19.05 -11.61
CA ARG A 16 -2.60 19.54 -10.30
C ARG A 16 -1.50 19.40 -9.24
N MET A 17 -0.84 18.24 -9.18
CA MET A 17 0.29 18.02 -8.27
C MET A 17 1.41 19.05 -8.50
N ILE A 18 1.80 19.27 -9.76
CA ILE A 18 2.85 20.24 -10.10
C ILE A 18 2.42 21.67 -9.74
N SER A 19 1.17 22.03 -9.99
CA SER A 19 0.63 23.34 -9.63
C SER A 19 0.65 23.55 -8.11
N GLU A 20 0.14 22.59 -7.33
CA GLU A 20 0.15 22.65 -5.86
C GLU A 20 1.58 22.73 -5.29
N MET A 21 2.52 21.97 -5.86
CA MET A 21 3.95 22.04 -5.49
C MET A 21 4.56 23.40 -5.79
N LYS A 22 4.27 23.98 -6.96
CA LYS A 22 4.79 25.30 -7.35
C LYS A 22 4.23 26.42 -6.47
N GLU A 23 2.92 26.40 -6.20
CA GLU A 23 2.24 27.38 -5.35
C GLU A 23 2.75 27.32 -3.91
N GLY A 24 2.93 26.11 -3.36
CA GLY A 24 3.44 25.90 -2.01
C GLY A 24 4.97 25.94 -1.88
N GLN A 25 5.70 26.15 -2.98
CA GLN A 25 7.17 26.05 -3.05
C GLN A 25 7.73 24.73 -2.46
N LEU A 26 7.01 23.63 -2.71
CA LEU A 26 7.32 22.32 -2.16
C LEU A 26 8.23 21.53 -3.10
N SER A 27 9.20 20.82 -2.52
CA SER A 27 9.80 19.66 -3.18
C SER A 27 8.77 18.52 -3.32
N PHE A 28 9.05 17.57 -4.22
CA PHE A 28 8.20 16.39 -4.37
C PHE A 28 8.08 15.58 -3.08
N PHE A 29 9.17 15.51 -2.29
CA PHE A 29 9.19 14.82 -1.02
C PHE A 29 8.24 15.48 -0.01
N GLU A 30 8.31 16.80 0.15
CA GLU A 30 7.44 17.54 1.08
C GLU A 30 5.96 17.39 0.71
N PHE A 31 5.63 17.54 -0.58
CA PHE A 31 4.28 17.29 -1.09
C PHE A 31 3.82 15.86 -0.77
N SER A 32 4.63 14.85 -1.10
CA SER A 32 4.28 13.44 -0.87
C SER A 32 4.10 13.12 0.62
N MET A 33 4.92 13.71 1.48
CA MET A 33 4.79 13.57 2.93
C MET A 33 3.51 14.22 3.45
N GLN A 34 3.16 15.41 2.97
CA GLN A 34 1.89 16.07 3.32
C GLN A 34 0.69 15.20 2.94
N GLN A 35 0.66 14.68 1.70
CA GLN A 35 -0.41 13.78 1.27
C GLN A 35 -0.47 12.51 2.11
N SER A 36 0.68 11.93 2.45
CA SER A 36 0.76 10.73 3.31
C SER A 36 0.17 10.98 4.71
N ILE A 37 0.44 12.15 5.30
CA ILE A 37 -0.13 12.53 6.60
C ILE A 37 -1.64 12.72 6.50
N ILE A 38 -2.13 13.39 5.45
CA ILE A 38 -3.56 13.59 5.21
C ILE A 38 -4.26 12.23 5.10
N HIS A 39 -3.73 11.32 4.28
CA HIS A 39 -4.30 9.98 4.13
C HIS A 39 -4.24 9.16 5.41
N ARG A 40 -3.11 9.20 6.14
CA ARG A 40 -3.00 8.53 7.45
C ARG A 40 -4.09 9.02 8.40
N ASN A 41 -4.25 10.33 8.52
CA ASN A 41 -5.23 10.92 9.43
C ASN A 41 -6.65 10.51 9.01
N PHE A 42 -6.98 10.64 7.72
CA PHE A 42 -8.30 10.24 7.20
C PHE A 42 -8.60 8.75 7.42
N LEU A 43 -7.63 7.86 7.17
CA LEU A 43 -7.81 6.41 7.31
C LEU A 43 -7.81 5.94 8.77
N SER A 44 -7.19 6.71 9.67
CA SER A 44 -7.17 6.39 11.10
C SER A 44 -8.34 7.02 11.86
N ASP A 45 -8.92 8.08 11.32
CA ASP A 45 -10.06 8.77 11.90
C ASP A 45 -11.31 7.89 11.88
N GLY A 46 -12.05 7.85 12.99
CA GLY A 46 -13.21 6.97 13.17
C GLY A 46 -12.90 5.47 13.33
N GLY A 47 -11.67 5.03 13.05
CA GLY A 47 -11.27 3.62 13.11
C GLY A 47 -12.02 2.73 12.11
N LEU A 48 -11.78 1.43 12.20
CA LEU A 48 -12.52 0.45 11.40
C LEU A 48 -13.85 0.13 12.06
N ASP A 49 -14.87 -0.15 11.25
CA ASP A 49 -16.09 -0.74 11.76
C ASP A 49 -15.81 -2.11 12.42
N LYS A 50 -16.75 -2.55 13.25
CA LYS A 50 -16.58 -3.74 14.09
C LYS A 50 -16.28 -5.00 13.27
N GLU A 51 -16.92 -5.18 12.11
CA GLU A 51 -16.75 -6.38 11.30
C GLU A 51 -15.41 -6.35 10.56
N ALA A 52 -15.01 -5.20 10.02
CA ALA A 52 -13.69 -5.01 9.42
C ALA A 52 -12.57 -5.22 10.44
N ASN A 53 -12.70 -4.68 11.66
CA ASN A 53 -11.73 -4.86 12.72
C ASN A 53 -11.59 -6.33 13.13
N ARG A 54 -12.73 -7.00 13.38
CA ARG A 54 -12.77 -8.44 13.69
C ARG A 54 -12.12 -9.27 12.58
N HIS A 55 -12.45 -8.99 11.33
CA HIS A 55 -11.86 -9.70 10.19
C HIS A 55 -10.34 -9.52 10.10
N MET A 56 -9.83 -8.31 10.33
CA MET A 56 -8.39 -8.06 10.32
C MET A 56 -7.67 -8.78 11.46
N GLN A 57 -8.25 -8.80 12.66
CA GLN A 57 -7.70 -9.53 13.81
C GLN A 57 -7.65 -11.04 13.55
N GLU A 58 -8.76 -11.63 13.12
CA GLU A 58 -8.84 -13.06 12.78
C GLU A 58 -7.86 -13.44 11.68
N THR A 59 -7.74 -12.61 10.64
CA THR A 59 -6.81 -12.82 9.52
C THR A 59 -5.36 -12.75 9.99
N SER A 60 -5.02 -11.79 10.86
CA SER A 60 -3.67 -11.68 11.42
C SER A 60 -3.30 -12.89 12.28
N MET A 61 -4.22 -13.37 13.12
CA MET A 61 -3.97 -14.56 13.94
C MET A 61 -3.80 -15.81 13.06
N TYR A 62 -4.69 -15.96 12.08
CA TYR A 62 -4.67 -17.11 11.18
C TYR A 62 -3.42 -17.14 10.30
N SER A 63 -2.96 -15.99 9.79
CA SER A 63 -1.77 -15.94 8.93
C SER A 63 -0.51 -16.36 9.66
N THR A 64 -0.31 -15.91 10.91
CA THR A 64 0.83 -16.32 11.75
C THR A 64 0.78 -17.81 12.10
N GLU A 65 -0.39 -18.33 12.43
CA GLU A 65 -0.56 -19.76 12.72
C GLU A 65 -0.28 -20.60 11.48
N LYS A 66 -0.79 -20.19 10.32
CA LYS A 66 -0.53 -20.86 9.05
C LYS A 66 0.95 -20.85 8.70
N GLN A 67 1.65 -19.72 8.90
CA GLN A 67 3.09 -19.62 8.68
C GLN A 67 3.85 -20.66 9.53
N LYS A 68 3.60 -20.72 10.84
CA LYS A 68 4.26 -21.69 11.73
C LYS A 68 4.01 -23.13 11.32
N ARG A 69 2.80 -23.46 10.89
CA ARG A 69 2.46 -24.80 10.40
C ARG A 69 3.24 -25.16 9.14
N ILE A 70 3.41 -24.22 8.22
CA ILE A 70 4.21 -24.42 7.01
C ILE A 70 5.67 -24.66 7.40
N GLU A 71 6.25 -23.75 8.19
CA GLU A 71 7.65 -23.83 8.64
C GLU A 71 7.93 -25.13 9.43
N SER A 72 6.97 -25.62 10.21
CA SER A 72 7.11 -26.89 10.95
C SER A 72 6.90 -28.13 10.09
N ALA A 73 6.26 -27.98 8.93
CA ALA A 73 6.00 -29.06 7.98
C ALA A 73 7.06 -29.12 6.88
N ASP A 74 8.00 -28.16 6.83
CA ASP A 74 9.10 -28.17 5.88
C ASP A 74 9.97 -29.43 6.10
N THR A 75 10.13 -30.21 5.03
CA THR A 75 10.94 -31.43 5.01
C THR A 75 12.27 -31.24 4.29
N LEU A 76 12.45 -30.12 3.61
CA LEU A 76 13.64 -29.74 2.88
C LEU A 76 14.23 -28.48 3.51
N ASN A 77 15.55 -28.36 3.49
CA ASN A 77 16.15 -27.06 3.76
C ASN A 77 15.96 -26.12 2.56
N PHE A 78 16.26 -24.83 2.77
CA PHE A 78 16.01 -23.80 1.75
C PHE A 78 16.78 -24.03 0.45
N ASP A 79 18.04 -24.47 0.52
CA ASP A 79 18.87 -24.70 -0.66
C ASP A 79 18.33 -25.89 -1.49
N GLU A 80 17.96 -27.00 -0.83
CA GLU A 80 17.34 -28.17 -1.48
C GLU A 80 16.01 -27.83 -2.15
N PHE A 81 15.18 -27.01 -1.49
CA PHE A 81 13.94 -26.51 -2.07
C PHE A 81 14.21 -25.69 -3.34
N LEU A 82 15.18 -24.77 -3.30
CA LEU A 82 15.52 -23.93 -4.45
C LEU A 82 16.10 -24.73 -5.62
N GLU A 83 16.95 -25.74 -5.35
CA GLU A 83 17.46 -26.64 -6.39
C GLU A 83 16.34 -27.42 -7.06
N GLN A 84 15.35 -27.91 -6.29
CA GLN A 84 14.19 -28.61 -6.85
C GLN A 84 13.27 -27.68 -7.63
N TRP A 85 12.98 -26.49 -7.09
CA TRP A 85 12.11 -25.50 -7.73
C TRP A 85 12.66 -24.98 -9.06
N ASN A 86 13.98 -24.79 -9.15
CA ASN A 86 14.64 -24.24 -10.34
C ASN A 86 15.05 -25.30 -11.37
N LYS A 87 14.79 -26.59 -11.11
CA LYS A 87 14.97 -27.65 -12.11
C LYS A 87 13.84 -27.57 -13.15
N PHE A 88 14.10 -26.82 -14.22
CA PHE A 88 13.42 -26.94 -15.50
C PHE A 88 14.19 -27.89 -16.42
#